data_AF-A0A256FYY0-F1
#
_entry.id   AF-A0A256FYY0-F1
#
_cell.length_a   1.000
_cell.length_b   1.000
_cell.length_c   1.000
_cell.angle_alpha   90.00
_cell.angle_beta   90.00
_cell.angle_gamma   90.00
#
_symmetry.space_group_name_H-M   'P 1'
#
loop_
_entity.id
_entity.type
_entity.pdbx_description
1 polymer ?
#
loop_
_entity_poly.entity_id
_entity_poly.type
_entity_poly.pdbx_seq_one_letter_code
_entity_poly.pdbx_strand_id
1 'polypeptide(L)' 'MLQNIVNMLTGNVARLLAIIAVIIVGIAWMFGYLDLRKAAFVVLGIGIIFGATEIVNMISGG' A
#
# COMPACT_ATOMS: atom_id res chain seq x y z
N MET A 1 15.45 -16.67 2.19
CA MET A 1 15.95 -15.37 1.67
C MET A 1 14.80 -14.48 1.19
N LEU A 2 13.90 -14.98 0.33
CA LEU A 2 12.73 -14.21 -0.14
C LEU A 2 11.79 -13.73 0.98
N GLN A 3 11.58 -14.54 2.03
CA GLN A 3 10.72 -14.15 3.16
C GLN A 3 11.25 -12.98 3.97
N ASN A 4 12.57 -12.73 3.97
CA ASN A 4 13.11 -11.53 4.64
C ASN A 4 12.73 -10.26 3.87
N ILE A 5 12.66 -10.33 2.54
CA ILE A 5 12.22 -9.23 1.69
C ILE A 5 10.72 -9.00 1.91
N VAL A 6 9.91 -10.06 1.93
CA VAL A 6 8.48 -9.97 2.24
C VAL A 6 8.26 -9.31 3.60
N ASN A 7 8.95 -9.77 4.64
CA ASN A 7 8.85 -9.22 5.99
C ASN A 7 9.30 -7.75 6.09
N MET A 8 10.27 -7.32 5.26
CA MET A 8 10.65 -5.91 5.20
C MET A 8 9.60 -5.05 4.49
N LEU A 9 8.97 -5.58 3.43
CA LEU A 9 7.96 -4.88 2.64
C LEU A 9 6.58 -4.83 3.31
N THR A 10 6.26 -5.78 4.18
CA THR A 10 4.97 -5.85 4.89
C THR A 10 5.08 -5.62 6.40
N GLY A 11 6.31 -5.44 6.91
CA GLY A 11 6.60 -5.24 8.33
C GLY A 11 6.15 -3.88 8.87
N ASN A 12 6.36 -3.69 10.18
CA ASN A 12 5.88 -2.52 10.91
C ASN A 12 6.40 -1.18 10.33
N VAL A 13 7.65 -1.16 9.85
CA VAL A 13 8.25 0.03 9.22
C VAL A 13 7.52 0.40 7.92
N ALA A 14 7.23 -0.58 7.05
CA ALA A 14 6.48 -0.34 5.81
C ALA A 14 5.05 0.15 6.10
N ARG A 15 4.40 -0.38 7.16
CA ARG A 15 3.08 0.09 7.60
C ARG A 15 3.11 1.56 8.03
N LEU A 16 4.12 1.98 8.79
CA LEU A 16 4.26 3.38 9.19
C LEU A 16 4.49 4.31 7.99
N LEU A 17 5.33 3.90 7.04
CA LEU A 17 5.56 4.66 5.82
C LEU A 17 4.29 4.79 4.97
N ALA A 18 3.49 3.72 4.87
CA ALA A 18 2.22 3.75 4.15
C ALA A 18 1.22 4.72 4.79
N ILE A 19 1.14 4.77 6.13
CA ILE A 19 0.27 5.73 6.83
C ILE A 19 0.66 7.17 6.48
N ILE A 20 1.96 7.49 6.50
CA ILE A 20 2.47 8.82 6.15
C ILE A 20 2.13 9.15 4.68
N ALA A 21 2.33 8.20 3.77
CA ALA A 21 2.02 8.39 2.36
C ALA A 21 0.52 8.67 2.13
N VAL A 22 -0.38 7.96 2.80
CA VAL A 22 -1.84 8.20 2.71
C VAL A 22 -2.19 9.61 3.20
N ILE A 23 -1.59 10.06 4.30
CA ILE A 23 -1.83 11.40 4.85
C ILE A 23 -1.40 12.48 3.83
N ILE A 24 -0.20 12.35 3.26
CA ILE A 24 0.32 13.31 2.28
C ILE A 24 -0.57 13.35 1.03
N VAL A 25 -1.00 12.20 0.53
CA VAL A 25 -1.87 12.11 -0.64
C VAL A 25 -3.24 12.72 -0.38
N GLY A 26 -3.82 12.47 0.80
CA GLY A 26 -5.10 13.08 1.20
C GLY A 26 -5.00 14.61 1.26
N ILE A 27 -3.91 15.12 1.85
CA ILE A 27 -3.63 16.57 1.89
C ILE A 27 -3.45 17.13 0.48
N ALA A 28 -2.59 16.53 -0.35
CA ALA A 28 -2.33 16.98 -1.70
C ALA A 28 -3.59 16.98 -2.58
N TRP A 29 -4.49 16.00 -2.38
CA TRP A 29 -5.79 15.96 -3.04
C TRP A 29 -6.73 17.09 -2.58
N MET A 30 -6.83 17.35 -1.27
CA MET A 30 -7.68 18.43 -0.73
C MET A 30 -7.26 19.83 -1.23
N PHE A 31 -5.97 20.04 -1.49
CA PHE A 31 -5.45 21.32 -2.03
C PHE A 31 -5.41 21.37 -3.56
N GLY A 32 -5.94 20.35 -4.26
CA GLY A 32 -6.01 20.34 -5.72
C GLY A 32 -4.67 20.07 -6.42
N TYR A 33 -3.62 19.66 -5.71
CA TYR A 33 -2.34 19.25 -6.31
C TYR A 33 -2.43 17.86 -6.98
N LEU A 34 -3.45 17.07 -6.62
CA LEU A 34 -3.71 15.75 -7.19
C LEU A 34 -5.21 15.59 -7.48
N ASP A 35 -5.54 14.90 -8.57
CA ASP A 35 -6.92 14.52 -8.89
C ASP A 35 -7.35 13.28 -8.09
N LEU A 36 -8.66 13.12 -7.89
CA LEU A 36 -9.24 11.99 -7.14
C LEU A 36 -8.78 10.63 -7.69
N ARG A 37 -8.63 10.52 -9.02
CA ARG A 37 -8.14 9.30 -9.66
C ARG A 37 -6.72 8.94 -9.23
N LYS A 38 -5.81 9.93 -9.17
CA LYS A 38 -4.42 9.71 -8.74
C LYS A 38 -4.37 9.34 -7.27
N ALA A 39 -5.14 10.02 -6.43
CA ALA A 39 -5.25 9.70 -5.01
C ALA A 39 -5.77 8.27 -4.78
N ALA A 40 -6.82 7.87 -5.52
CA ALA A 40 -7.39 6.54 -5.45
C ALA A 40 -6.40 5.43 -5.84
N PHE A 41 -5.57 5.65 -6.86
CA PHE A 41 -4.53 4.69 -7.24
C PHE A 41 -3.47 4.50 -6.15
N VAL A 42 -3.09 5.57 -5.44
CA VAL A 42 -2.12 5.43 -4.34
C VAL A 42 -2.70 4.61 -3.20
N VAL A 43 -3.95 4.88 -2.80
CA VAL A 43 -4.62 4.12 -1.74
C VAL A 43 -4.80 2.64 -2.14
N LEU A 44 -5.18 2.38 -3.39
CA LEU A 44 -5.28 1.01 -3.92
C LEU A 44 -3.94 0.29 -3.92
N GLY A 45 -2.87 0.94 -4.39
CA GLY A 45 -1.53 0.35 -4.40
C GLY A 45 -1.06 -0.06 -3.01
N ILE A 46 -1.34 0.76 -2.00
CA ILE A 46 -1.05 0.44 -0.60
C ILE A 46 -1.87 -0.76 -0.13
N GLY A 47 -3.17 -0.80 -0.44
CA GLY A 47 -4.03 -1.94 -0.13
C GLY A 47 -3.54 -3.25 -0.75
N ILE A 48 -3.05 -3.20 -1.99
CA ILE A 48 -2.48 -4.36 -2.68
C ILE A 48 -1.19 -4.82 -1.99
N ILE A 49 -0.28 -3.93 -1.58
CA ILE A 49 0.98 -4.31 -0.92
C ILE A 49 0.71 -5.13 0.36
N PHE A 50 -0.26 -4.70 1.17
CA PHE A 50 -0.60 -5.40 2.41
C PHE A 50 -1.52 -6.61 2.20
N GLY A 51 -2.33 -6.62 1.15
CA GLY A 51 -3.22 -7.73 0.79
C GLY A 51 -2.59 -8.78 -0.14
N ALA A 52 -1.40 -8.54 -0.69
CA ALA A 52 -0.80 -9.36 -1.73
C ALA A 52 -0.63 -10.83 -1.30
N THR A 53 -0.25 -11.07 -0.06
CA THR A 53 -0.06 -12.43 0.47
C THR A 53 -1.37 -13.22 0.42
N GLU A 54 -2.48 -12.63 0.86
CA GLU A 54 -3.80 -13.25 0.83
C GLU A 54 -4.28 -13.51 -0.61
N ILE A 55 -4.05 -12.55 -1.51
CA ILE A 55 -4.39 -12.69 -2.93
C ILE A 55 -3.64 -13.87 -3.55
N VAL A 56 -2.34 -13.98 -3.30
CA VAL A 56 -1.54 -15.09 -3.81
C VAL A 56 -1.99 -16.41 -3.21
N ASN A 57 -2.22 -16.47 -1.89
CA ASN A 57 -2.68 -17.68 -1.20
C ASN A 57 -4.03 -18.19 -1.75
N MET A 58 -4.97 -17.28 -2.03
CA MET A 58 -6.27 -17.62 -2.63
C MET A 58 -6.13 -18.22 -4.03
N ILE A 59 -5.15 -17.77 -4.82
CA ILE A 59 -4.93 -18.24 -6.20
C ILE A 59 -4.08 -19.51 -6.23
N SER A 60 -3.12 -19.65 -5.31
CA SER A 60 -2.24 -20.82 -5.25
C SER A 60 -2.91 -22.07 -4.67
N GLY A 61 -4.15 -21.96 -4.20
CA GLY A 61 -4.96 -23.10 -3.77
C GLY A 61 -4.82 -23.48 -2.29
N GLY A 62 -4.17 -22.65 -1.47
CA GLY A 62 -3.96 -22.91 -0.03
C GLY A 62 -2.94 -24.00 0.25
#